data_AF-A0A382YHA6-F1
#
_entry.id   AF-A0A382YHA6-F1
#
_cell.length_a   1.000
_cell.length_b   1.000
_cell.length_c   1.000
_cell.angle_alpha   90.00
_cell.angle_beta   90.00
_cell.angle_gamma   90.00
#
_symmetry.space_group_name_H-M   'P 1'
#
loop_
_entity.id
_entity.type
_entity.pdbx_description
1 polymer ?
#
loop_
_entity_poly.entity_id
_entity_poly.type
_entity_poly.pdbx_seq_one_letter_code
_entity_poly.pdbx_strand_id
1 'polypeptide(L)'
;QISEELGISDFFFMEGYPCFPSYVTKDRNGNISMEFRTLFAQEMVKSGVLMSWVALSHSHGDKELETTLDAAKKTLEVYSAGLDKGVGKYLHSTVIKPVFRKYN
;
A
#
# COMPACT_ATOMS: atom_id res chain seq x y z
N GLN A 1 -12.93 3.75 2.81
CA GLN A 1 -13.48 2.82 3.81
C GLN A 1 -12.40 2.22 4.72
N ILE A 2 -11.58 1.24 4.31
CA ILE A 2 -10.59 0.60 5.24
C ILE A 2 -9.62 1.64 5.85
N SER A 3 -9.08 2.55 5.03
CA SER A 3 -8.19 3.62 5.52
C SER A 3 -8.93 4.66 6.38
N GLU A 4 -10.24 4.80 6.26
CA GLU A 4 -11.05 5.70 7.08
C GLU A 4 -11.31 5.08 8.45
N GLU A 5 -11.66 3.79 8.48
CA GLU A 5 -11.84 3.00 9.70
C GLU A 5 -10.57 2.98 10.56
N LEU A 6 -9.40 2.96 9.92
CA LEU A 6 -8.10 3.01 10.59
C LEU A 6 -7.60 4.44 10.88
N GLY A 7 -8.33 5.49 10.44
CA GLY A 7 -7.94 6.89 10.67
C GLY A 7 -6.69 7.34 9.90
N ILE A 8 -6.35 6.67 8.79
CA ILE A 8 -5.14 6.93 7.99
C ILE A 8 -5.43 7.43 6.56
N SER A 9 -6.63 7.92 6.30
CA SER A 9 -7.06 8.32 4.95
C SER A 9 -6.23 9.43 4.32
N ASP A 10 -5.65 10.31 5.14
CA ASP A 10 -4.74 11.35 4.65
C ASP A 10 -3.38 10.80 4.20
N PHE A 11 -3.01 9.60 4.68
CA PHE A 11 -1.72 8.96 4.46
C PHE A 11 -1.78 7.84 3.41
N PHE A 12 -2.91 7.13 3.32
CA PHE A 12 -3.14 6.08 2.35
C PHE A 12 -4.48 6.27 1.64
N PHE A 13 -4.42 6.45 0.33
CA PHE A 13 -5.60 6.60 -0.52
C PHE A 13 -5.33 6.12 -1.94
N MET A 14 -6.41 5.90 -2.68
CA MET A 14 -6.37 5.54 -4.10
C MET A 14 -6.63 6.79 -4.94
N GLU A 15 -5.89 6.94 -6.02
CA GLU A 15 -6.07 8.00 -7.02
C GLU A 15 -6.00 7.45 -8.44
N GLY A 16 -6.27 8.29 -9.45
CA GLY A 16 -6.23 7.90 -10.85
C GLY A 16 -7.60 7.45 -11.38
N TYR A 17 -7.58 6.71 -12.49
CA TYR A 17 -8.82 6.30 -13.16
C TYR A 17 -9.41 5.04 -12.53
N PRO A 18 -10.74 4.87 -12.49
CA PRO A 18 -11.37 3.67 -11.91
C PRO A 18 -10.90 2.35 -12.52
N CYS A 19 -10.55 2.36 -13.81
CA CYS A 19 -10.01 1.18 -14.50
C CYS A 19 -8.51 0.95 -14.27
N PHE A 20 -7.80 1.95 -13.75
CA PHE A 20 -6.36 1.90 -13.53
C PHE A 20 -5.96 2.76 -12.31
N PRO A 21 -6.39 2.36 -11.10
CA PRO A 21 -6.12 3.15 -9.92
C PRO A 21 -4.69 2.91 -9.41
N SER A 22 -4.11 3.94 -8.82
CA SER A 22 -2.83 3.89 -8.13
C SER A 22 -3.05 4.17 -6.65
N TYR A 23 -2.35 3.43 -5.79
CA TYR A 23 -2.33 3.73 -4.37
C TYR A 23 -1.21 4.73 -4.06
N VAL A 24 -1.54 5.69 -3.21
CA VAL A 24 -0.64 6.71 -2.68
C VAL A 24 -0.31 6.35 -1.23
N THR A 25 0.98 6.43 -0.90
CA THR A 25 1.48 6.17 0.44
C THR A 25 2.31 7.36 0.91
N LYS A 26 1.94 7.93 2.05
CA LYS A 26 2.65 9.04 2.69
C LYS A 26 3.19 8.64 4.06
N ASP A 27 4.29 9.28 4.45
CA ASP A 27 4.81 9.22 5.81
C ASP A 27 3.96 10.06 6.78
N ARG A 28 4.33 10.04 8.07
CA ARG A 28 3.62 10.82 9.11
C ARG A 28 3.69 12.34 8.90
N ASN A 29 4.61 12.83 8.08
CA ASN A 29 4.73 14.24 7.72
C ASN A 29 3.86 14.61 6.49
N GLY A 30 3.16 13.64 5.90
CA GLY A 30 2.34 13.82 4.71
C GLY A 30 3.12 13.79 3.38
N ASN A 31 4.41 13.46 3.41
CA ASN A 31 5.23 13.35 2.21
C ASN A 31 5.07 11.98 1.57
N ILE A 32 5.06 11.93 0.23
CA ILE A 32 5.10 10.67 -0.51
C ILE A 32 6.31 9.87 -0.08
N SER A 33 6.09 8.63 0.37
CA SER A 33 7.16 7.79 0.92
C SER A 33 7.26 6.45 0.20
N MET A 34 8.43 6.20 -0.37
CA MET A 34 8.77 4.92 -0.99
C MET A 34 8.98 3.82 0.05
N GLU A 35 9.36 4.16 1.29
CA GLU A 35 9.47 3.19 2.39
C GLU A 35 8.10 2.62 2.73
N PHE A 36 7.11 3.49 2.87
CA PHE A 36 5.72 3.08 3.11
C PHE A 36 5.10 2.39 1.89
N ARG A 37 5.44 2.80 0.67
CA ARG A 37 5.07 2.07 -0.56
C ARG A 37 5.62 0.64 -0.55
N THR A 38 6.86 0.48 -0.13
CA THR A 38 7.54 -0.81 -0.05
C THR A 38 6.93 -1.66 1.07
N LEU A 39 6.65 -1.07 2.23
CA LEU A 39 5.99 -1.74 3.35
C LEU A 39 4.64 -2.30 2.92
N PHE A 40 3.81 -1.48 2.27
CA PHE A 40 2.52 -1.92 1.74
C PHE A 40 2.69 -3.13 0.81
N ALA A 41 3.58 -3.04 -0.18
CA ALA A 41 3.83 -4.15 -1.10
C ALA A 41 4.34 -5.42 -0.38
N GLN A 42 5.23 -5.28 0.59
CA GLN A 42 5.76 -6.38 1.41
C GLN A 42 4.64 -7.11 2.16
N GLU A 43 3.77 -6.37 2.85
CA GLU A 43 2.70 -6.98 3.66
C GLU A 43 1.57 -7.57 2.80
N MET A 44 1.27 -6.98 1.64
CA MET A 44 0.35 -7.58 0.65
C MET A 44 0.90 -8.94 0.18
N VAL A 45 2.20 -9.00 -0.15
CA VAL A 45 2.86 -10.25 -0.56
C VAL A 45 2.86 -11.28 0.56
N LYS A 46 3.14 -10.88 1.82
CA LYS A 46 3.02 -11.76 2.98
C LYS A 46 1.60 -12.31 3.16
N SER A 47 0.60 -11.53 2.76
CA SER A 47 -0.83 -11.92 2.78
C SER A 47 -1.26 -12.71 1.53
N GLY A 48 -0.33 -13.09 0.65
CA GLY A 48 -0.58 -13.90 -0.54
C GLY A 48 -1.03 -13.12 -1.78
N VAL A 49 -0.98 -11.78 -1.74
CA VAL A 49 -1.42 -10.91 -2.84
C VAL A 49 -0.23 -10.15 -3.42
N LEU A 50 0.20 -10.53 -4.62
CA LEU A 50 1.26 -9.85 -5.35
C LEU A 50 0.68 -8.67 -6.14
N MET A 51 0.73 -7.47 -5.56
CA MET A 51 0.09 -6.27 -6.13
C MET A 51 0.98 -5.03 -6.02
N SER A 52 2.00 -4.92 -6.89
CA SER A 52 2.88 -3.73 -6.96
C SER A 52 2.16 -2.50 -7.56
N TRP A 53 1.09 -2.74 -8.30
CA TRP A 53 0.10 -1.78 -8.79
C TRP A 53 -1.25 -2.50 -8.86
N VAL A 54 -2.35 -1.74 -8.93
CA VAL A 54 -3.69 -2.34 -9.04
C VAL A 54 -4.03 -2.54 -10.51
N ALA A 55 -4.12 -3.80 -10.93
CA ALA A 55 -4.57 -4.18 -12.27
C ALA A 55 -5.92 -4.89 -12.17
N LEU A 56 -6.97 -4.21 -12.63
CA LEU A 56 -8.30 -4.80 -12.67
C LEU A 56 -8.47 -5.59 -13.97
N SER A 57 -9.06 -6.78 -13.86
CA SER A 57 -9.40 -7.66 -14.99
C SER A 57 -10.88 -8.00 -14.91
N HIS A 58 -11.53 -8.15 -16.07
CA HIS A 58 -12.93 -8.60 -16.13
C HIS A 58 -13.13 -9.97 -15.48
N SER A 59 -12.09 -10.81 -15.46
CA SER A 59 -12.16 -12.14 -14.85
C SER A 59 -12.09 -12.14 -13.33
N HIS A 60 -11.74 -11.02 -12.68
CA HIS A 60 -11.80 -10.92 -11.22
C HIS A 60 -13.26 -10.92 -10.76
N GLY A 61 -13.58 -11.77 -9.78
CA GLY A 61 -14.88 -11.81 -9.13
C GLY A 61 -14.80 -11.40 -7.67
N ASP A 62 -15.91 -11.64 -6.96
CA ASP A 62 -16.05 -11.27 -5.55
C ASP A 62 -15.03 -11.96 -4.66
N LYS A 63 -14.62 -13.19 -4.99
CA LYS A 63 -13.66 -13.96 -4.21
C LYS A 63 -12.26 -13.35 -4.24
N GLU A 64 -11.76 -12.96 -5.43
CA GLU A 64 -10.47 -12.30 -5.56
C GLU A 64 -10.49 -10.92 -4.91
N LEU A 65 -11.63 -10.22 -5.02
CA LEU A 65 -11.83 -8.93 -4.35
C LEU A 65 -11.78 -9.06 -2.83
N GLU A 66 -12.52 -10.00 -2.24
CA GLU A 66 -12.53 -10.26 -0.80
C GLU A 66 -11.13 -10.62 -0.28
N THR A 67 -10.43 -11.52 -0.98
CA THR A 67 -9.04 -11.89 -0.66
C THR A 67 -8.11 -10.67 -0.65
N THR A 68 -8.29 -9.78 -1.64
CA THR A 68 -7.50 -8.55 -1.75
C THR A 68 -7.83 -7.55 -0.65
N LEU A 69 -9.10 -7.39 -0.29
CA LEU A 69 -9.54 -6.50 0.78
C LEU A 69 -9.06 -6.98 2.16
N ASP A 70 -9.11 -8.28 2.41
CA ASP A 70 -8.58 -8.89 3.64
C ASP A 70 -7.06 -8.68 3.77
N ALA A 71 -6.32 -8.89 2.68
CA ALA A 71 -4.89 -8.60 2.61
C ALA A 71 -4.60 -7.11 2.83
N ALA A 72 -5.40 -6.23 2.21
CA ALA A 72 -5.25 -4.79 2.36
C ALA A 72 -5.53 -4.34 3.80
N LYS A 73 -6.54 -4.91 4.48
CA LYS A 73 -6.85 -4.60 5.87
C LYS A 73 -5.67 -4.92 6.79
N LYS A 74 -5.16 -6.15 6.74
CA LYS A 74 -3.97 -6.58 7.51
C LYS A 74 -2.75 -5.70 7.23
N THR A 75 -2.55 -5.37 5.96
CA THR A 75 -1.45 -4.50 5.52
C THR A 75 -1.59 -3.10 6.09
N LEU A 76 -2.78 -2.50 6.04
CA LEU A 76 -3.01 -1.14 6.51
C LEU A 76 -2.97 -1.03 8.04
N GLU A 77 -3.26 -2.10 8.78
CA GLU A 77 -3.01 -2.16 10.23
C GLU A 77 -1.49 -2.04 10.54
N VAL A 78 -0.64 -2.77 9.79
CA VAL A 78 0.81 -2.65 9.90
C VAL A 78 1.30 -1.27 9.45
N TYR A 79 0.72 -0.73 8.37
CA TYR A 79 1.01 0.61 7.89
C TYR A 79 0.74 1.66 8.98
N SER A 80 -0.44 1.60 9.61
CA SER A 80 -0.82 2.48 10.72
C SER A 80 0.16 2.36 11.88
N ALA A 81 0.54 1.14 12.26
CA ALA A 81 1.54 0.93 13.30
C ALA A 81 2.92 1.50 12.91
N GLY A 82 3.29 1.45 11.63
CA GLY A 82 4.49 2.05 11.08
C GLY A 82 4.49 3.58 11.12
N LEU A 83 3.33 4.23 10.93
CA LEU A 83 3.18 5.67 11.09
C LEU A 83 3.44 6.12 12.53
N ASP A 84 3.04 5.32 13.52
CA ASP A 84 3.16 5.69 14.94
C ASP A 84 4.51 5.29 15.55
N LYS A 85 5.04 4.11 15.20
CA LYS A 85 6.21 3.51 15.86
C LYS A 85 7.48 3.55 15.01
N GLY A 86 7.38 4.04 13.78
CA GLY A 86 8.45 4.11 12.78
C GLY A 86 8.45 2.91 11.83
N VAL A 87 8.54 3.19 10.52
CA VAL A 87 8.51 2.20 9.43
C VAL A 87 9.63 1.16 9.52
N GLY A 88 10.81 1.54 10.00
CA GLY A 88 11.99 0.65 10.05
C GLY A 88 11.82 -0.58 10.95
N LYS A 89 10.84 -0.61 11.85
CA LYS A 89 10.53 -1.80 12.66
C LYS A 89 9.74 -2.87 11.90
N TYR A 90 9.06 -2.47 10.83
CA TYR A 90 8.13 -3.30 10.06
C TYR A 90 8.64 -3.60 8.64
N LEU A 91 9.44 -2.69 8.09
CA LEU A 91 10.03 -2.85 6.78
C LEU A 91 11.28 -3.74 6.87
N HIS A 92 11.24 -4.89 6.20
CA HIS A 92 12.33 -5.88 6.20
C HIS A 92 12.89 -6.13 4.79
N SER A 93 12.42 -5.39 3.81
CA SER A 93 12.82 -5.48 2.40
C SER A 93 13.58 -4.23 1.97
N THR A 94 14.31 -4.33 0.87
CA THR A 94 14.96 -3.17 0.27
C THR A 94 13.92 -2.21 -0.28
N VAL A 95 14.04 -0.93 0.08
CA VAL A 95 13.14 0.13 -0.39
C VAL A 95 13.14 0.19 -1.91
N ILE A 96 11.95 0.17 -2.51
CA ILE A 96 11.75 0.31 -3.94
C ILE A 96 12.33 1.65 -4.38
N LYS A 97 13.25 1.60 -5.35
CA LYS A 97 13.82 2.80 -5.98
C LYS A 97 13.02 3.13 -7.24
N PRO A 98 12.50 4.36 -7.39
CA PRO A 98 11.88 4.79 -8.63
C PRO A 98 12.81 4.57 -9.83
N VAL A 99 12.23 4.16 -10.96
CA VAL A 99 12.98 3.99 -12.21
C VAL A 99 13.50 5.35 -12.70
N PHE A 100 12.64 6.36 -12.70
CA PHE A 100 13.02 7.74 -12.99
C PHE A 100 13.46 8.43 -11.71
N ARG A 101 14.76 8.72 -11.62
CA ARG A 101 15.37 9.41 -10.48
C ARG A 101 16.35 10.47 -10.98
N LYS A 102 16.43 11.57 -10.24
CA LYS A 102 17.26 12.73 -10.61
C LYS A 102 18.75 12.42 -10.66
N TYR A 103 19.21 11.50 -9.80
CA TYR A 103 20.58 11.04 -9.70
C TYR A 103 20.59 9.51 -9.48
N ASN A 104 21.60 8.81 -10.01
CA ASN A 104 21.75 7.35 -9.93
C ASN A 104 22.63 6.91 -8.77
#